data_AF-A0A6L5F0J6-F1
#
_entry.id   AF-A0A6L5F0J6-F1
#
_cell.length_a   1.000
_cell.length_b   1.000
_cell.length_c   1.000
_cell.angle_alpha   90.00
_cell.angle_beta   90.00
_cell.angle_gamma   90.00
#
_symmetry.space_group_name_H-M   'P 1'
#
loop_
_entity.id
_entity.type
_entity.pdbx_description
1 polymer ?
#
loop_
_entity_poly.entity_id
_entity_poly.type
_entity_poly.pdbx_seq_one_letter_code
_entity_poly.pdbx_strand_id
1 'polypeptide(L)'
;MAFVSATDDNIYYANPAVFSDLLFLQQQGVNFVIPDVPKKEPHFDFLSWEKADKYPADVLLYDERVESYFTKNRDNYPTLANLPAVRAGQLTAWNPETPSAWSLFAPAVSELADTLSRCRAGIVA
;
A
#
# COMPACT_ATOMS: atom_id res chain seq x y z
N MET A 1 7.55 -2.55 1.42
CA MET A 1 6.26 -2.21 0.76
C MET A 1 5.37 -1.51 1.77
N ALA A 2 4.49 -0.60 1.35
CA ALA A 2 3.47 -0.01 2.22
C ALA A 2 2.08 -0.25 1.61
N PHE A 3 1.09 -0.61 2.43
CA PHE A 3 -0.30 -0.59 1.97
C PHE A 3 -0.91 0.79 2.25
N VAL A 4 -1.53 1.37 1.23
CA VAL A 4 -2.11 2.71 1.29
C VAL A 4 -3.56 2.75 0.81
N SER A 5 -4.39 3.51 1.51
CA SER A 5 -5.73 3.89 1.06
C SER A 5 -5.86 5.42 1.16
N ALA A 6 -6.97 5.99 0.71
CA ALA A 6 -7.11 7.44 0.64
C ALA A 6 -8.57 7.92 0.66
N THR A 7 -8.75 9.18 1.07
CA THR A 7 -9.91 10.02 0.77
C THR A 7 -9.43 11.36 0.22
N ASP A 8 -10.37 12.28 -0.04
CA ASP A 8 -10.05 13.63 -0.50
C ASP A 8 -9.06 14.37 0.42
N ASP A 9 -9.20 14.20 1.74
CA ASP A 9 -8.42 14.95 2.73
C ASP A 9 -7.13 14.24 3.16
N ASN A 10 -7.08 12.90 3.11
CA ASN A 10 -6.01 12.13 3.75
C ASN A 10 -5.56 10.92 2.92
N ILE A 11 -4.30 10.54 3.13
CA ILE A 11 -3.76 9.22 2.79
C ILE A 11 -3.60 8.40 4.08
N TYR A 12 -3.89 7.11 4.00
CA TYR A 12 -3.85 6.18 5.13
C TYR A 12 -2.76 5.14 4.91
N TYR A 13 -1.88 4.95 5.89
CA TYR A 13 -0.91 3.86 5.90
C TYR A 13 -1.41 2.75 6.83
N ALA A 14 -1.67 1.56 6.29
CA ALA A 14 -2.22 0.46 7.09
C ALA A 14 -1.16 -0.21 7.96
N ASN A 15 -1.55 -0.53 9.18
CA ASN A 15 -0.81 -1.44 10.05
C ASN A 15 -1.04 -2.89 9.60
N PRO A 16 -0.04 -3.59 9.05
CA PRO A 16 -0.23 -4.95 8.53
C PRO A 16 -0.62 -5.96 9.60
N ALA A 17 -0.34 -5.68 10.88
CA ALA A 17 -0.61 -6.61 11.97
C ALA A 17 -2.11 -6.80 12.28
N VAL A 18 -3.00 -5.91 11.79
CA VAL A 18 -4.43 -5.94 12.13
C VAL A 18 -5.34 -6.26 10.95
N PHE A 19 -4.82 -6.36 9.73
CA PHE A 19 -5.57 -6.79 8.55
C PHE A 19 -5.18 -8.22 8.18
N SER A 20 -6.15 -9.11 8.01
CA SER A 20 -5.89 -10.55 7.85
C SER A 20 -5.10 -10.88 6.59
N ASP A 21 -5.38 -10.17 5.50
CA ASP A 21 -4.68 -10.29 4.22
C ASP A 21 -3.24 -9.79 4.30
N LEU A 22 -3.01 -8.61 4.88
CA LEU A 22 -1.67 -8.04 5.06
C LEU A 22 -0.83 -8.88 6.03
N LEU A 23 -1.43 -9.34 7.12
CA LEU A 23 -0.78 -10.25 8.08
C LEU A 23 -0.38 -11.56 7.40
N PHE A 24 -1.25 -12.12 6.56
CA PHE A 24 -0.92 -13.31 5.77
C PHE A 24 0.26 -13.05 4.83
N LEU A 25 0.25 -11.95 4.08
CA LEU A 25 1.36 -11.58 3.18
C LEU A 25 2.67 -11.39 3.96
N GLN A 26 2.60 -10.78 5.15
CA GLN A 26 3.75 -10.63 6.04
C GLN A 26 4.30 -11.99 6.50
N GLN A 27 3.44 -12.95 6.82
CA GLN A 27 3.83 -14.33 7.15
C GLN A 27 4.48 -15.05 5.97
N GLN A 28 4.13 -14.69 4.73
CA GLN A 28 4.79 -15.19 3.52
C GLN A 28 6.13 -14.50 3.22
N GLY A 29 6.58 -13.57 4.05
CA GLY A 29 7.88 -12.90 3.94
C GLY A 29 7.85 -11.52 3.28
N VAL A 30 6.66 -10.97 3.00
CA VAL A 30 6.55 -9.59 2.52
C VAL A 30 6.97 -8.62 3.63
N ASN A 31 7.98 -7.80 3.35
CA ASN A 31 8.43 -6.76 4.27
C ASN A 31 7.57 -5.50 4.15
N PHE A 32 6.68 -5.30 5.11
CA PHE A 32 5.83 -4.12 5.20
C PHE A 32 6.45 -3.01 6.07
N VAL A 33 6.20 -1.78 5.67
CA VAL A 33 6.30 -0.61 6.54
C VAL A 33 5.36 -0.82 7.73
N ILE A 34 5.85 -0.53 8.94
CA ILE A 34 5.04 -0.49 10.15
C ILE A 34 4.75 0.98 10.49
N PRO A 35 3.53 1.49 10.24
CA PRO A 35 3.20 2.87 10.56
C PRO A 35 3.06 3.10 12.07
N ASP A 36 3.15 4.37 12.46
CA ASP A 36 3.00 4.83 13.85
C ASP A 36 1.52 5.07 14.11
N VAL A 37 0.82 4.00 14.50
CA VAL A 37 -0.63 4.02 14.70
C VAL A 37 -1.01 4.33 16.15
N PRO A 38 -2.07 5.13 16.39
CA PRO A 38 -2.58 5.36 17.74
C PRO A 38 -3.05 4.06 18.41
N LYS A 39 -2.76 3.89 19.71
CA LYS A 39 -3.21 2.70 20.47
C LYS A 39 -4.73 2.48 20.45
N LYS A 40 -5.51 3.55 20.36
CA LYS A 40 -6.98 3.49 20.33
C LYS A 40 -7.53 3.17 18.93
N GLU A 41 -6.76 3.41 17.88
CA GLU A 41 -7.14 3.19 16.49
C GLU A 41 -5.96 2.56 15.74
N PRO A 42 -5.70 1.26 15.98
CA PRO A 42 -4.45 0.62 15.57
C PRO A 42 -4.44 0.21 14.09
N HIS A 43 -5.41 0.68 13.30
CA HIS A 43 -5.62 0.26 11.91
C HIS A 43 -4.76 1.05 10.93
N PHE A 44 -4.78 2.37 11.03
CA PHE A 44 -4.10 3.25 10.09
C PHE A 44 -3.37 4.37 10.82
N ASP A 45 -2.29 4.84 10.22
CA ASP A 45 -1.82 6.20 10.44
C ASP A 45 -2.43 7.11 9.37
N PHE A 46 -3.10 8.18 9.83
CA PHE A 46 -3.87 9.10 9.02
C PHE A 46 -3.02 10.33 8.75
N LEU A 47 -2.65 10.55 7.50
CA LEU A 47 -1.77 11.64 7.12
C LEU A 47 -2.48 12.57 6.14
N SER A 48 -2.27 13.88 6.32
CA SER A 48 -2.59 14.83 5.26
C SER A 48 -1.71 14.53 4.04
N TRP A 49 -2.19 14.88 2.85
CA TRP A 49 -1.48 14.59 1.60
C TRP A 49 -0.07 15.18 1.53
N GLU A 50 0.19 16.31 2.21
CA GLU A 50 1.51 16.94 2.26
C GLU A 50 2.55 16.09 3.03
N LYS A 51 2.08 15.16 3.87
CA LYS A 51 2.90 14.25 4.67
C LYS A 51 2.92 12.82 4.11
N ALA A 52 2.47 12.63 2.87
CA ALA A 52 2.45 11.32 2.22
C ALA A 52 3.84 10.64 2.14
N ASP A 53 4.93 11.38 2.33
CA ASP A 53 6.32 10.91 2.33
C ASP A 53 6.86 10.44 3.69
N LYS A 54 6.05 10.45 4.75
CA LYS A 54 6.44 10.01 6.11
C LYS A 54 7.05 8.60 6.12
N TYR A 55 6.59 7.71 5.25
CA TYR A 55 6.99 6.31 5.21
C TYR A 55 7.64 5.92 3.87
N PRO A 56 8.97 5.79 3.82
CA PRO A 56 9.65 5.30 2.63
C PRO A 56 9.23 3.87 2.29
N ALA A 57 8.86 3.63 1.04
CA ALA A 57 8.57 2.30 0.53
C ALA A 57 9.04 2.17 -0.92
N ASP A 58 9.59 1.00 -1.26
CA ASP A 58 9.92 0.64 -2.64
C ASP A 58 8.67 0.38 -3.50
N VAL A 59 7.60 -0.10 -2.89
CA VAL A 59 6.32 -0.43 -3.56
C VAL A 59 5.19 0.15 -2.73
N LEU A 60 4.23 0.81 -3.38
CA LEU A 60 2.94 1.14 -2.78
C LEU A 60 1.90 0.14 -3.26
N LEU A 61 1.38 -0.64 -2.31
CA LEU A 61 0.23 -1.52 -2.50
C LEU A 61 -1.03 -0.69 -2.20
N TYR A 62 -1.70 -0.15 -3.21
CA TYR A 62 -2.81 0.75 -3.00
C TYR A 62 -4.16 0.02 -3.00
N ASP A 63 -5.08 0.49 -2.18
CA ASP A 63 -6.46 0.04 -2.11
C ASP A 63 -7.19 0.31 -3.44
N GLU A 64 -7.55 -0.77 -4.15
CA GLU A 64 -8.14 -0.67 -5.48
C GLU A 64 -9.52 0.00 -5.47
N ARG A 65 -10.24 -0.02 -4.33
CA ARG A 65 -11.57 0.60 -4.19
C ARG A 65 -11.51 2.11 -4.39
N VAL A 66 -10.33 2.70 -4.18
CA VAL A 66 -10.03 4.12 -4.31
C VAL A 66 -8.88 4.37 -5.29
N GLU A 67 -8.78 3.54 -6.34
CA GLU A 67 -7.69 3.57 -7.33
C GLU A 67 -7.44 4.95 -7.98
N SER A 68 -8.46 5.81 -8.06
CA SER A 68 -8.40 7.09 -8.76
C SER A 68 -7.37 8.03 -8.14
N TYR A 69 -7.16 7.98 -6.82
CA TYR A 69 -6.14 8.79 -6.13
C TYR A 69 -4.71 8.41 -6.54
N PHE A 70 -4.48 7.14 -6.88
CA PHE A 70 -3.15 6.61 -7.19
C PHE A 70 -2.85 6.55 -8.70
N THR A 71 -3.89 6.63 -9.53
CA THR A 71 -3.79 6.50 -11.00
C THR A 71 -4.07 7.81 -11.73
N LYS A 72 -5.28 8.36 -11.61
CA LYS A 72 -5.78 9.51 -12.40
C LYS A 72 -5.54 10.85 -11.72
N ASN A 73 -5.74 10.91 -10.41
CA ASN A 73 -5.71 12.15 -9.62
C ASN A 73 -4.36 12.38 -8.93
N ARG A 74 -3.35 11.55 -9.22
CA ARG A 74 -2.03 11.62 -8.58
C ARG A 74 -1.40 13.02 -8.66
N ASP A 75 -1.58 13.73 -9.77
CA ASP A 75 -1.00 15.07 -9.98
C ASP A 75 -1.61 16.13 -9.05
N ASN A 76 -2.77 15.86 -8.44
CA ASN A 76 -3.35 16.71 -7.40
C ASN A 76 -2.62 16.57 -6.05
N TYR A 77 -1.74 15.58 -5.91
CA TYR A 77 -1.04 15.25 -4.66
C TYR A 77 0.47 15.24 -4.89
N PRO A 78 1.13 16.42 -4.94
CA PRO A 78 2.54 16.53 -5.30
C PRO A 78 3.48 15.70 -4.42
N THR A 79 3.23 15.59 -3.11
CA THR A 79 4.05 14.76 -2.22
C THR A 79 3.97 13.28 -2.59
N LEU A 80 2.76 12.75 -2.84
CA LEU A 80 2.58 11.38 -3.35
C LEU A 80 3.29 11.21 -4.70
N ALA A 81 3.09 12.15 -5.63
CA ALA A 81 3.64 12.07 -6.97
C ALA A 81 5.18 12.02 -6.98
N ASN A 82 5.82 12.61 -5.97
CA ASN A 82 7.28 12.66 -5.82
C ASN A 82 7.90 11.45 -5.09
N LEU A 83 7.09 10.58 -4.50
CA LEU A 83 7.60 9.37 -3.84
C LEU A 83 8.43 8.50 -4.80
N PRO A 84 9.55 7.89 -4.33
CA PRO A 84 10.39 7.03 -5.17
C PRO A 84 9.63 5.90 -5.86
N ALA A 85 8.78 5.16 -5.13
CA ALA A 85 7.93 4.10 -5.70
C ALA A 85 7.04 4.61 -6.83
N VAL A 86 6.46 5.79 -6.64
CA VAL A 86 5.48 6.38 -7.54
C VAL A 86 6.17 6.91 -8.80
N ARG A 87 7.38 7.46 -8.68
CA ARG A 87 8.26 7.82 -9.82
C ARG A 87 8.83 6.59 -10.54
N ALA A 88 9.06 5.50 -9.83
CA ALA A 88 9.53 4.24 -10.40
C ALA A 88 8.41 3.40 -11.04
N GLY A 89 7.15 3.83 -10.95
CA GLY A 89 5.99 3.06 -11.44
C GLY A 89 5.70 1.81 -10.61
N GLN A 90 6.22 1.72 -9.39
CA GLN A 90 6.04 0.60 -8.45
C GLN A 90 4.79 0.83 -7.59
N LEU A 91 3.66 0.98 -8.28
CA LEU A 91 2.31 1.07 -7.73
C LEU A 91 1.58 -0.24 -8.07
N THR A 92 0.98 -0.89 -7.08
CA THR A 92 0.28 -2.15 -7.28
C THR A 92 -1.09 -2.08 -6.62
N ALA A 93 -2.15 -2.35 -7.39
CA ALA A 93 -3.50 -2.41 -6.84
C ALA A 93 -3.66 -3.63 -5.94
N TRP A 94 -4.46 -3.51 -4.90
CA TRP A 94 -4.84 -4.61 -4.02
C TRP A 94 -6.29 -4.48 -3.59
N ASN A 95 -7.01 -5.59 -3.67
CA ASN A 95 -8.36 -5.71 -3.14
C ASN A 95 -8.35 -6.20 -1.69
N PRO A 96 -8.55 -5.32 -0.70
CA PRO A 96 -8.61 -5.74 0.72
C PRO A 96 -9.89 -6.54 1.05
N GLU A 97 -10.85 -6.61 0.13
CA GLU A 97 -12.12 -7.31 0.26
C GLU A 97 -12.15 -8.61 -0.56
N THR A 98 -10.99 -9.10 -1.04
CA THR A 98 -10.90 -10.41 -1.68
C THR A 98 -11.47 -11.48 -0.74
N PRO A 99 -12.51 -12.24 -1.14
CA PRO A 99 -13.12 -13.20 -0.24
C PRO A 99 -12.12 -14.25 0.25
N SER A 100 -12.28 -14.68 1.49
CA SER A 100 -11.46 -15.70 2.17
C SER A 100 -11.74 -17.12 1.67
N ALA A 101 -11.71 -17.30 0.35
CA ALA A 101 -11.83 -18.58 -0.34
C ALA A 101 -10.58 -18.82 -1.19
N TRP A 102 -9.99 -20.02 -1.10
CA TRP A 102 -8.76 -20.35 -1.81
C TRP A 102 -8.82 -20.10 -3.32
N SER A 103 -9.96 -20.42 -3.95
CA SER A 103 -10.18 -20.21 -5.38
C SER A 103 -10.15 -18.75 -5.81
N LEU A 104 -10.29 -17.81 -4.87
CA LEU A 104 -10.30 -16.37 -5.12
C LEU A 104 -9.02 -15.69 -4.60
N PHE A 105 -8.55 -16.06 -3.41
CA PHE A 105 -7.40 -15.43 -2.78
C PHE A 105 -6.06 -15.92 -3.35
N ALA A 106 -5.92 -17.21 -3.69
CA ALA A 106 -4.66 -17.74 -4.22
C ALA A 106 -4.27 -17.10 -5.58
N PRO A 107 -5.19 -16.88 -6.53
CA PRO A 107 -4.89 -16.10 -7.74
C PRO A 107 -4.40 -14.68 -7.42
N ALA A 108 -5.07 -13.95 -6.52
CA ALA A 108 -4.68 -12.59 -6.14
C ALA A 108 -3.26 -12.52 -5.55
N VAL A 109 -2.91 -13.47 -4.67
CA VAL A 109 -1.56 -13.57 -4.11
C VAL A 109 -0.52 -13.91 -5.18
N SER A 110 -0.86 -14.79 -6.14
CA SER A 110 0.04 -15.17 -7.23
C SER A 110 0.33 -13.98 -8.17
N GLU A 111 -0.72 -13.21 -8.52
CA GLU A 111 -0.58 -12.01 -9.34
C GLU A 111 0.25 -10.92 -8.64
N LEU A 112 0.05 -10.76 -7.32
CA LEU A 112 0.89 -9.88 -6.51
C LEU A 112 2.35 -10.33 -6.55
N ALA A 113 2.64 -11.62 -6.33
CA ALA A 113 4.00 -12.15 -6.38
C ALA A 113 4.68 -11.92 -7.74
N ASP A 114 3.96 -12.18 -8.83
CA ASP A 114 4.43 -11.90 -10.18
C ASP A 114 4.74 -10.40 -10.37
N THR A 115 3.87 -9.52 -9.87
CA THR A 115 4.09 -8.07 -9.94
C THR A 115 5.32 -7.64 -9.14
N LEU A 116 5.48 -8.13 -7.92
CA LEU A 116 6.61 -7.82 -7.07
C LEU A 116 7.94 -8.32 -7.66
N SER A 117 7.94 -9.44 -8.40
CA SER A 117 9.14 -9.96 -9.07
C SER A 117 9.73 -9.01 -10.12
N ARG A 118 8.91 -8.05 -10.62
CA ARG A 118 9.31 -7.04 -11.59
C ARG A 118 9.70 -5.71 -10.94
N CYS A 119 9.48 -5.56 -9.64
CA CYS A 119 9.87 -4.36 -8.89
C CYS A 119 11.35 -4.38 -8.55
N ARG A 120 11.93 -3.18 -8.42
CA ARG A 120 13.29 -2.98 -7.92
C ARG A 120 13.26 -2.73 -6.42
N ALA A 121 14.14 -3.41 -5.69
CA ALA A 121 14.37 -3.18 -4.27
C ALA A 121 15.39 -2.04 -4.05
N GLY A 122 15.32 -1.37 -2.89
CA GLY A 122 16.30 -0.36 -2.50
C GLY A 122 16.26 0.91 -3.35
N ILE A 123 15.07 1.30 -3.82
CA ILE A 123 14.87 2.56 -4.54
C ILE A 123 14.63 3.74 -3.58
N VAL A 124 14.34 3.45 -2.32
CA VAL A 124 14.37 4.41 -1.21
C VAL A 124 15.78 4.42 -0.59
N ALA A 125 16.30 5.61 -0.30
CA ALA A 125 17.63 5.83 0.27
C ALA A 125 17.60 5.91 1.81
#